data_AF-A0A318Y1K1-F1
#
_entry.id   AF-A0A318Y1K1-F1
#
_cell.length_a   1.000
_cell.length_b   1.000
_cell.length_c   1.000
_cell.angle_alpha   90.00
_cell.angle_beta   90.00
_cell.angle_gamma   90.00
#
_symmetry.space_group_name_H-M   'P 1'
#
loop_
_entity.id
_entity.type
_entity.pdbx_description
1 polymer ?
#
loop_
_entity_poly.entity_id
_entity_poly.type
_entity_poly.pdbx_seq_one_letter_code
_entity_poly.pdbx_strand_id
1 'polypeptide(L)'
;MAFRWDTRHLSPQAQQIISKRDDTDRFIKENLRLERESEKKIIYPIAIFMRLGIDTYSRLNGVETLKQYENFCGINKSVWFSTDSLATGMSEKRRTEFLSEINSGNTVEVFFAIGKSGGGNNDIQYKAEVIDIKTDAEGIGSPEKILTPDLWKDDKKKIWIKIKDIVPTGLKAEDFIVQKTKKVLAKSIEKSQYHFGYIERK
;
A
#
# COMPACT_ATOMS: atom_id res chain seq x y z
N MET A 1 5.83 16.19 -33.74
CA MET A 1 4.41 16.21 -34.17
C MET A 1 4.10 14.90 -34.85
N ALA A 2 3.09 14.16 -34.39
CA ALA A 2 2.65 12.94 -35.07
C ALA A 2 1.86 13.33 -36.33
N PHE A 3 2.24 12.78 -37.48
CA PHE A 3 1.61 13.10 -38.76
C PHE A 3 0.27 12.37 -38.90
N ARG A 4 -0.84 13.10 -38.97
CA ARG A 4 -2.21 12.55 -39.07
C ARG A 4 -2.58 12.28 -40.54
N TRP A 5 -2.70 11.00 -40.90
CA TRP A 5 -3.04 10.58 -42.27
C TRP A 5 -4.54 10.74 -42.58
N ASP A 6 -5.36 10.74 -41.55
CA ASP A 6 -6.83 10.83 -41.55
C ASP A 6 -7.38 12.21 -41.93
N THR A 7 -6.62 13.30 -41.77
CA THR A 7 -7.12 14.68 -41.98
C THR A 7 -6.70 15.32 -43.31
N ARG A 8 -5.97 14.60 -44.16
CA ARG A 8 -5.37 15.14 -45.41
C ARG A 8 -6.37 15.58 -46.48
N HIS A 9 -7.56 14.98 -46.46
CA HIS A 9 -8.63 15.29 -47.42
C HIS A 9 -9.37 16.59 -47.06
N LEU A 10 -9.08 17.18 -45.90
CA LEU A 10 -9.71 18.40 -45.42
C LEU A 10 -8.97 19.65 -45.91
N SER A 11 -9.66 20.79 -45.93
CA SER A 11 -9.05 22.07 -46.30
C SER A 11 -7.94 22.48 -45.31
N PRO A 12 -6.94 23.28 -45.74
CA PRO A 12 -5.87 23.74 -44.84
C PRO A 12 -6.37 24.44 -43.58
N GLN A 13 -7.46 25.20 -43.67
CA GLN A 13 -8.10 25.85 -42.52
C GLN A 13 -8.70 24.82 -41.55
N ALA A 14 -9.38 23.79 -42.05
CA ALA A 14 -9.95 22.73 -41.22
C ALA A 14 -8.85 21.91 -40.51
N GLN A 15 -7.74 21.62 -41.20
CA GLN A 15 -6.57 20.95 -40.60
C GLN A 15 -5.96 21.78 -39.46
N GLN A 16 -5.85 23.10 -39.62
CA GLN A 16 -5.35 23.99 -38.58
C GLN A 16 -6.28 24.06 -37.36
N ILE A 17 -7.60 24.07 -37.55
CA ILE A 17 -8.58 24.06 -36.47
C ILE A 17 -8.49 22.76 -35.66
N ILE A 18 -8.35 21.61 -36.32
CA ILE A 18 -8.22 20.31 -35.67
C ILE A 18 -6.92 20.24 -34.86
N SER A 19 -5.79 20.67 -35.45
CA SER A 19 -4.51 20.72 -34.74
C SER A 19 -4.59 21.56 -33.46
N LYS A 20 -5.19 22.76 -33.54
CA LYS A 20 -5.36 23.63 -32.36
C LYS A 20 -6.23 22.98 -31.29
N ARG A 21 -7.32 22.29 -31.66
CA ARG A 21 -8.15 21.54 -30.72
C ARG A 21 -7.40 20.40 -30.05
N ASP A 22 -6.66 19.60 -30.82
CA ASP A 22 -5.87 18.49 -30.28
C ASP A 22 -4.79 18.97 -29.29
N ASP A 23 -4.14 20.10 -29.58
CA ASP A 23 -3.15 20.71 -28.69
C ASP A 23 -3.81 21.24 -27.41
N THR A 24 -5.01 21.81 -27.52
CA THR A 24 -5.79 22.29 -26.36
C THR A 24 -6.24 21.12 -25.48
N ASP A 25 -6.73 20.04 -26.08
CA ASP A 25 -7.16 18.83 -25.37
C ASP A 25 -5.98 18.13 -24.68
N ARG A 26 -4.80 18.11 -25.32
CA ARG A 26 -3.56 17.65 -24.67
C ARG A 26 -3.21 18.51 -23.48
N PHE A 27 -3.19 19.83 -23.65
CA PHE A 27 -2.86 20.77 -22.58
C PHE A 27 -3.82 20.64 -21.39
N ILE A 28 -5.13 20.49 -21.64
CA ILE A 28 -6.14 20.26 -20.60
C ILE A 28 -5.88 18.93 -19.86
N LYS A 29 -5.59 17.85 -20.60
CA LYS A 29 -5.27 16.54 -19.98
C LYS A 29 -3.98 16.59 -19.17
N GLU A 30 -2.97 17.30 -19.65
CA GLU A 30 -1.68 17.50 -18.96
C GLU A 30 -1.91 18.27 -17.65
N ASN A 31 -2.65 19.38 -17.69
CA ASN A 31 -2.96 20.17 -16.50
C ASN A 31 -3.84 19.43 -15.49
N LEU A 32 -4.88 18.72 -15.94
CA LEU A 32 -5.70 17.87 -15.06
C LEU A 32 -4.88 16.78 -14.37
N ARG A 33 -3.83 16.27 -15.03
CA ARG A 33 -2.92 15.30 -14.44
C ARG A 33 -2.00 15.95 -13.41
N LEU A 34 -1.44 17.12 -13.72
CA LEU A 34 -0.60 17.89 -12.80
C LEU A 34 -1.39 18.35 -11.56
N GLU A 35 -2.65 18.76 -11.73
CA GLU A 35 -3.55 19.12 -10.63
C GLU A 35 -3.77 17.92 -9.69
N ARG A 36 -4.07 16.72 -10.24
CA ARG A 36 -4.19 15.49 -9.43
C ARG A 36 -2.90 15.06 -8.75
N GLU A 37 -1.74 15.34 -9.35
CA GLU A 37 -0.42 15.07 -8.75
C GLU A 37 -0.05 16.13 -7.69
N SER A 38 -0.69 17.30 -7.70
CA SER A 38 -0.44 18.43 -6.79
C SER A 38 -1.35 18.50 -5.56
N GLU A 39 -2.42 17.72 -5.52
CA GLU A 39 -3.27 17.61 -4.33
C GLU A 39 -2.47 16.94 -3.20
N LYS A 40 -2.25 17.70 -2.11
CA LYS A 40 -1.68 17.16 -0.88
C LYS A 40 -2.57 16.01 -0.40
N LYS A 41 -2.11 14.77 -0.59
CA LYS A 41 -2.74 13.58 -0.03
C LYS A 41 -2.91 13.78 1.48
N ILE A 42 -4.15 13.78 1.95
CA ILE A 42 -4.45 13.84 3.36
C ILE A 42 -4.15 12.45 3.94
N ILE A 43 -3.20 12.38 4.88
CA ILE A 43 -2.84 11.13 5.54
C ILE A 43 -3.83 10.88 6.66
N TYR A 44 -4.48 9.71 6.64
CA TYR A 44 -5.37 9.29 7.69
C TYR A 44 -4.59 9.05 8.99
N PRO A 45 -5.03 9.58 10.16
CA PRO A 45 -4.22 9.55 11.38
C PRO A 45 -3.88 8.17 11.93
N ILE A 46 -4.69 7.16 11.61
CA ILE A 46 -4.53 5.79 12.11
C ILE A 46 -3.93 4.92 11.00
N ALA A 47 -2.78 4.34 11.29
CA ALA A 47 -2.08 3.44 10.38
C ALA A 47 -2.14 1.99 10.87
N ILE A 48 -1.98 1.06 9.93
CA ILE A 48 -1.79 -0.36 10.22
C ILE A 48 -0.33 -0.59 10.61
N PHE A 49 -0.11 -1.37 11.67
CA PHE A 49 1.22 -1.78 12.10
C PHE A 49 1.39 -3.29 11.90
N MET A 50 2.55 -3.67 11.34
CA MET A 50 2.96 -5.07 11.21
C MET A 50 4.41 -5.23 11.66
N ARG A 51 4.68 -6.22 12.50
CA ARG A 51 6.05 -6.65 12.82
C ARG A 51 6.34 -8.01 12.20
N LEU A 52 7.37 -8.04 11.37
CA LEU A 52 7.83 -9.24 10.68
C LEU A 52 8.91 -9.97 11.48
N GLY A 53 8.84 -11.30 11.44
CA GLY A 53 9.83 -12.21 12.01
C GLY A 53 10.40 -13.11 10.92
N ILE A 54 10.71 -14.35 11.27
CA ILE A 54 10.99 -15.40 10.28
C ILE A 54 9.64 -15.98 9.85
N ASP A 55 9.41 -16.05 8.56
CA ASP A 55 8.25 -16.74 8.01
C ASP A 55 8.45 -18.27 8.13
N THR A 56 7.50 -18.95 8.77
CA THR A 56 7.63 -20.37 9.10
C THR A 56 7.64 -21.27 7.87
N TYR A 57 6.94 -20.87 6.80
CA TYR A 57 6.73 -21.72 5.62
C TYR A 57 7.82 -21.50 4.57
N SER A 58 8.03 -20.25 4.19
CA SER A 58 9.03 -19.85 3.21
C SER A 58 10.45 -19.82 3.78
N ARG A 59 10.60 -19.83 5.12
CA ARG A 59 11.87 -19.67 5.86
C ARG A 59 12.60 -18.35 5.58
N LEU A 60 11.92 -17.40 4.94
CA LEU A 60 12.46 -16.07 4.69
C LEU A 60 12.44 -15.25 5.99
N ASN A 61 13.49 -14.48 6.21
CA ASN A 61 13.48 -13.49 7.28
C ASN A 61 12.64 -12.25 6.87
N GLY A 62 12.34 -11.38 7.83
CA GLY A 62 11.46 -10.23 7.59
C GLY A 62 12.00 -9.25 6.54
N VAL A 63 13.33 -9.12 6.44
CA VAL A 63 13.97 -8.29 5.40
C VAL A 63 13.77 -8.91 4.02
N GLU A 64 14.01 -10.21 3.89
CA GLU A 64 13.83 -10.96 2.63
C GLU A 64 12.37 -10.95 2.19
N THR A 65 11.44 -11.18 3.11
CA THR A 65 10.00 -11.13 2.85
C THR A 65 9.60 -9.77 2.29
N LEU A 66 10.01 -8.65 2.91
CA LEU A 66 9.69 -7.33 2.38
C LEU A 66 10.34 -7.06 1.04
N LYS A 67 11.58 -7.49 0.81
CA LYS A 67 12.23 -7.36 -0.50
C LYS A 67 11.47 -8.07 -1.61
N GLN A 68 10.91 -9.25 -1.34
CA GLN A 68 10.06 -9.95 -2.31
C GLN A 68 8.81 -9.14 -2.65
N TYR A 69 8.12 -8.62 -1.63
CA TYR A 69 6.95 -7.77 -1.84
C TYR A 69 7.29 -6.44 -2.53
N GLU A 70 8.39 -5.80 -2.16
CA GLU A 70 8.90 -4.55 -2.75
C GLU A 70 9.22 -4.74 -4.23
N ASN A 71 10.00 -5.76 -4.58
CA ASN A 71 10.35 -6.07 -5.98
C ASN A 71 9.09 -6.36 -6.80
N PHE A 72 8.18 -7.18 -6.27
CA PHE A 72 6.93 -7.51 -6.94
C PHE A 72 6.04 -6.28 -7.14
N CYS A 73 5.95 -5.42 -6.12
CA CYS A 73 5.20 -4.17 -6.17
C CYS A 73 5.82 -3.17 -7.15
N GLY A 74 7.15 -3.12 -7.28
CA GLY A 74 7.83 -2.25 -8.25
C GLY A 74 7.45 -2.57 -9.69
N ILE A 75 7.26 -3.85 -10.00
CA ILE A 75 6.84 -4.35 -11.32
C ILE A 75 5.34 -4.13 -11.53
N ASN A 76 4.50 -4.55 -10.56
CA ASN A 76 3.05 -4.61 -10.72
C ASN A 76 2.30 -3.36 -10.22
N LYS A 77 3.01 -2.35 -9.71
CA LYS A 77 2.50 -1.12 -9.07
C LYS A 77 1.70 -1.32 -7.78
N SER A 78 1.27 -2.54 -7.50
CA SER A 78 0.61 -2.92 -6.25
C SER A 78 0.82 -4.40 -5.98
N VAL A 79 0.61 -4.81 -4.74
CA VAL A 79 0.74 -6.21 -4.31
C VAL A 79 -0.22 -6.51 -3.17
N TRP A 80 -0.74 -7.73 -3.14
CA TRP A 80 -1.50 -8.26 -2.00
C TRP A 80 -0.54 -8.85 -0.98
N PHE A 81 -0.46 -8.19 0.17
CA PHE A 81 0.27 -8.65 1.35
C PHE A 81 -0.66 -9.44 2.27
N SER A 82 -0.20 -10.56 2.82
CA SER A 82 -1.03 -11.50 3.57
C SER A 82 -0.56 -11.66 5.02
N THR A 83 -1.49 -11.94 5.94
CA THR A 83 -1.15 -12.18 7.35
C THR A 83 -2.23 -12.95 8.11
N ASP A 84 -1.79 -13.75 9.09
CA ASP A 84 -2.63 -14.44 10.07
C ASP A 84 -2.45 -13.88 11.50
N SER A 85 -1.89 -12.68 11.64
CA SER A 85 -1.52 -12.13 12.95
C SER A 85 -2.72 -11.89 13.89
N LEU A 86 -3.95 -11.83 13.36
CA LEU A 86 -5.17 -11.78 14.15
C LEU A 86 -5.95 -13.10 14.01
N ALA A 87 -6.28 -13.72 15.14
CA ALA A 87 -6.96 -15.00 15.19
C ALA A 87 -8.32 -15.00 14.46
N THR A 88 -9.02 -13.87 14.42
CA THR A 88 -10.32 -13.72 13.74
C THR A 88 -10.25 -12.83 12.51
N GLY A 89 -9.04 -12.47 12.06
CA GLY A 89 -8.85 -11.43 11.04
C GLY A 89 -9.16 -10.02 11.57
N MET A 90 -9.23 -9.06 10.64
CA MET A 90 -9.58 -7.67 10.93
C MET A 90 -11.08 -7.54 11.20
N SER A 91 -11.46 -6.75 12.21
CA SER A 91 -12.88 -6.50 12.49
C SER A 91 -13.55 -5.76 11.34
N GLU A 92 -14.80 -6.10 11.05
CA GLU A 92 -15.59 -5.48 9.98
C GLU A 92 -15.65 -3.96 10.15
N LYS A 93 -15.91 -3.48 11.38
CA LYS A 93 -15.91 -2.04 11.70
C LYS A 93 -14.63 -1.34 11.24
N ARG A 94 -13.45 -1.92 11.54
CA ARG A 94 -12.16 -1.31 11.21
C ARG A 94 -11.87 -1.39 9.71
N ARG A 95 -12.23 -2.51 9.08
CA ARG A 95 -12.12 -2.67 7.64
C ARG A 95 -12.95 -1.61 6.91
N THR A 96 -14.22 -1.44 7.29
CA THR A 96 -15.13 -0.47 6.69
C THR A 96 -14.64 0.97 6.88
N GLU A 97 -14.11 1.29 8.06
CA GLU A 97 -13.48 2.58 8.35
C GLU A 97 -12.33 2.85 7.37
N PHE A 98 -11.33 1.97 7.27
CA PHE A 98 -10.21 2.18 6.34
C PHE A 98 -10.65 2.29 4.87
N LEU A 99 -11.58 1.44 4.43
CA LEU A 99 -12.08 1.51 3.06
C LEU A 99 -12.86 2.80 2.80
N SER A 100 -13.62 3.31 3.79
CA SER A 100 -14.30 4.60 3.68
C SER A 100 -13.31 5.75 3.51
N GLU A 101 -12.21 5.74 4.28
CA GLU A 101 -11.16 6.76 4.20
C GLU A 101 -10.45 6.73 2.84
N ILE A 102 -10.08 5.54 2.36
CA ILE A 102 -9.48 5.35 1.03
C ILE A 102 -10.43 5.85 -0.07
N ASN A 103 -11.71 5.50 0.00
CA ASN A 103 -12.72 5.94 -0.96
C ASN A 103 -12.96 7.47 -0.92
N SER A 104 -12.70 8.10 0.22
CA SER A 104 -12.79 9.56 0.40
C SER A 104 -11.54 10.29 -0.09
N GLY A 105 -10.54 9.58 -0.63
CA GLY A 105 -9.28 10.14 -1.11
C GLY A 105 -8.19 10.28 -0.04
N ASN A 106 -8.45 9.84 1.20
CA ASN A 106 -7.45 9.85 2.26
C ASN A 106 -6.48 8.67 2.10
N THR A 107 -5.23 8.88 2.49
CA THR A 107 -4.18 7.86 2.42
C THR A 107 -4.07 7.13 3.75
N VAL A 108 -4.40 5.85 3.75
CA VAL A 108 -4.16 4.95 4.87
C VAL A 108 -2.77 4.32 4.70
N GLU A 109 -1.90 4.49 5.70
CA GLU A 109 -0.55 3.91 5.68
C GLU A 109 -0.50 2.57 6.42
N VAL A 110 0.42 1.70 5.99
CA VAL A 110 0.88 0.54 6.77
C VAL A 110 2.37 0.68 7.04
N PHE A 111 2.79 0.39 8.27
CA PHE A 111 4.18 0.41 8.72
C PHE A 111 4.65 -0.99 9.04
N PHE A 112 5.84 -1.33 8.53
CA PHE A 112 6.49 -2.60 8.77
C PHE A 112 7.71 -2.40 9.66
N ALA A 113 7.67 -3.02 10.83
CA ALA A 113 8.84 -3.22 11.67
C ALA A 113 9.44 -4.60 11.44
N ILE A 114 10.76 -4.69 11.51
CA ILE A 114 11.45 -5.97 11.38
C ILE A 114 12.03 -6.36 12.73
N GLY A 115 11.59 -7.51 13.23
CA GLY A 115 12.05 -8.03 14.50
C GLY A 115 13.51 -8.48 14.47
N LYS A 116 14.15 -8.56 15.63
CA LYS A 116 15.53 -9.08 15.77
C LYS A 116 15.72 -10.46 15.12
N SER A 117 14.76 -11.36 15.31
CA SER A 117 14.76 -12.69 14.68
C SER A 117 14.59 -12.64 13.16
N GLY A 118 13.94 -11.60 12.64
CA GLY A 118 13.72 -11.39 11.20
C GLY A 118 14.84 -10.61 10.51
N GLY A 119 16.02 -10.46 11.13
CA GLY A 119 17.14 -9.70 10.58
C GLY A 119 17.07 -8.19 10.79
N GLY A 120 16.16 -7.72 11.64
CA GLY A 120 15.99 -6.30 11.97
C GLY A 120 16.44 -5.93 13.38
N ASN A 121 16.01 -4.75 13.84
CA ASN A 121 16.37 -4.16 15.12
C ASN A 121 15.15 -3.91 16.04
N ASN A 122 14.00 -4.56 15.77
CA ASN A 122 12.71 -4.24 16.39
C ASN A 122 12.31 -2.77 16.20
N ASP A 123 12.55 -2.21 15.01
CA ASP A 123 12.16 -0.85 14.65
C ASP A 123 11.41 -0.84 13.31
N ILE A 124 10.69 0.24 13.03
CA ILE A 124 10.06 0.48 11.73
C ILE A 124 11.15 0.67 10.69
N GLN A 125 11.00 0.02 9.53
CA GLN A 125 11.95 0.11 8.43
C GLN A 125 11.28 0.47 7.10
N TYR A 126 10.05 0.01 6.90
CA TYR A 126 9.31 0.26 5.65
C TYR A 126 7.92 0.80 5.93
N LYS A 127 7.37 1.48 4.94
CA LYS A 127 5.96 1.86 4.88
C LYS A 127 5.39 1.62 3.49
N ALA A 128 4.06 1.55 3.41
CA ALA A 128 3.33 1.45 2.15
C ALA A 128 1.96 2.13 2.26
N GLU A 129 1.35 2.45 1.12
CA GLU A 129 -0.03 2.94 1.04
C GLU A 129 -0.99 1.76 0.90
N VAL A 130 -2.09 1.76 1.65
CA VAL A 130 -3.15 0.75 1.59
C VAL A 130 -4.19 1.14 0.54
N ILE A 131 -4.57 0.18 -0.30
CA ILE A 131 -5.54 0.34 -1.39
C ILE A 131 -6.84 -0.41 -1.13
N ASP A 132 -6.75 -1.65 -0.65
CA ASP A 132 -7.92 -2.50 -0.35
C ASP A 132 -7.58 -3.49 0.77
N ILE A 133 -8.61 -3.99 1.44
CA ILE A 133 -8.49 -4.94 2.54
C ILE A 133 -9.59 -5.99 2.39
N LYS A 134 -9.18 -7.26 2.34
CA LYS A 134 -10.07 -8.42 2.46
C LYS A 134 -9.72 -9.18 3.73
N THR A 135 -10.73 -9.62 4.46
CA THR A 135 -10.54 -10.34 5.71
C THR A 135 -11.63 -11.37 5.88
N ASP A 136 -11.28 -12.51 6.45
CA ASP A 136 -12.20 -13.58 6.79
C ASP A 136 -11.64 -14.40 7.96
N ALA A 137 -12.50 -14.84 8.89
CA ALA A 137 -12.07 -15.54 10.08
C ALA A 137 -11.57 -16.98 9.79
N GLU A 138 -12.14 -17.63 8.78
CA GLU A 138 -11.74 -18.96 8.29
C GLU A 138 -10.58 -18.88 7.29
N GLY A 139 -10.23 -17.66 6.88
CA GLY A 139 -9.22 -17.36 5.88
C GLY A 139 -9.78 -17.43 4.46
N ILE A 140 -9.14 -16.68 3.58
CA ILE A 140 -9.45 -16.64 2.16
C ILE A 140 -8.17 -16.79 1.36
N GLY A 141 -8.29 -17.32 0.14
CA GLY A 141 -7.19 -17.29 -0.82
C GLY A 141 -6.86 -15.87 -1.25
N SER A 142 -5.70 -15.70 -1.89
CA SER A 142 -5.30 -14.43 -2.50
C SER A 142 -6.43 -13.84 -3.37
N PRO A 143 -6.91 -12.60 -3.10
CA PRO A 143 -8.00 -11.99 -3.86
C PRO A 143 -7.70 -11.84 -5.35
N GLU A 144 -6.46 -11.50 -5.70
CA GLU A 144 -5.99 -11.39 -7.09
C GLU A 144 -4.64 -12.11 -7.21
N LYS A 145 -4.65 -13.37 -7.66
CA LYS A 145 -3.41 -14.18 -7.76
C LYS A 145 -2.31 -13.54 -8.61
N ILE A 146 -2.69 -12.76 -9.63
CA ILE A 146 -1.73 -12.04 -10.49
C ILE A 146 -0.99 -10.91 -9.76
N LEU A 147 -1.55 -10.42 -8.64
CA LEU A 147 -0.96 -9.38 -7.80
C LEU A 147 -0.38 -9.94 -6.50
N THR A 148 -0.06 -11.23 -6.47
CA THR A 148 0.52 -11.89 -5.30
C THR A 148 1.78 -12.65 -5.72
N PRO A 149 2.89 -12.54 -4.98
CA PRO A 149 4.10 -13.30 -5.30
C PRO A 149 3.84 -14.81 -5.25
N ASP A 150 4.53 -15.56 -6.12
CA ASP A 150 4.34 -17.01 -6.26
C ASP A 150 4.50 -17.79 -4.95
N LEU A 151 5.32 -17.30 -4.02
CA LEU A 151 5.52 -17.89 -2.69
C LEU A 151 4.25 -17.96 -1.86
N TRP A 152 3.33 -16.99 -2.02
CA TRP A 152 2.13 -16.85 -1.18
C TRP A 152 0.83 -16.87 -1.98
N LYS A 153 0.88 -17.07 -3.31
CA LYS A 153 -0.30 -16.97 -4.19
C LYS A 153 -1.42 -17.96 -3.87
N ASP A 154 -1.06 -19.12 -3.32
CA ASP A 154 -1.99 -20.21 -3.00
C ASP A 154 -2.24 -20.32 -1.48
N ASP A 155 -1.69 -19.40 -0.69
CA ASP A 155 -1.93 -19.36 0.74
C ASP A 155 -3.39 -19.00 1.05
N LYS A 156 -3.91 -19.63 2.11
CA LYS A 156 -5.18 -19.23 2.73
C LYS A 156 -4.86 -18.45 4.00
N LYS A 157 -5.15 -17.13 3.97
CA LYS A 157 -4.81 -16.19 5.04
C LYS A 157 -6.02 -15.41 5.52
N LYS A 158 -6.02 -15.04 6.79
CA LYS A 158 -7.15 -14.35 7.43
C LYS A 158 -7.29 -12.90 7.01
N ILE A 159 -6.18 -12.26 6.67
CA ILE A 159 -6.15 -10.86 6.23
C ILE A 159 -5.28 -10.75 4.99
N TRP A 160 -5.83 -10.08 3.99
CA TRP A 160 -5.14 -9.63 2.79
C TRP A 160 -5.25 -8.12 2.70
N ILE A 161 -4.12 -7.45 2.49
CA ILE A 161 -4.01 -5.99 2.38
C ILE A 161 -3.36 -5.69 1.04
N LYS A 162 -4.08 -5.03 0.14
CA LYS A 162 -3.53 -4.56 -1.12
C LYS A 162 -2.77 -3.28 -0.82
N ILE A 163 -1.48 -3.27 -1.13
CA ILE A 163 -0.58 -2.17 -0.85
C ILE A 163 0.16 -1.73 -2.11
N LYS A 164 0.63 -0.49 -2.12
CA LYS A 164 1.56 0.05 -3.12
C LYS A 164 2.61 0.91 -2.47
N ASP A 165 3.61 1.29 -3.27
CA ASP A 165 4.66 2.24 -2.87
C ASP A 165 5.35 1.78 -1.58
N ILE A 166 5.75 0.50 -1.55
CA ILE A 166 6.55 -0.06 -0.46
C ILE A 166 7.92 0.61 -0.53
N VAL A 167 8.24 1.42 0.47
CA VAL A 167 9.48 2.20 0.51
C VAL A 167 10.10 2.18 1.90
N PRO A 168 11.44 2.26 2.01
CA PRO A 168 12.10 2.51 3.28
C PRO A 168 11.62 3.81 3.92
N THR A 169 11.57 3.85 5.24
CA THR A 169 11.21 5.06 5.99
C THR A 169 12.23 5.33 7.10
N GLY A 170 12.44 6.62 7.39
CA GLY A 170 13.25 7.05 8.54
C GLY A 170 12.45 7.19 9.84
N LEU A 171 11.14 6.90 9.81
CA LEU A 171 10.29 6.94 10.98
C LEU A 171 10.59 5.76 11.91
N LYS A 172 10.57 6.02 13.21
CA LYS A 172 10.90 5.04 14.24
C LYS A 172 9.66 4.62 15.00
N ALA A 173 9.70 3.44 15.61
CA ALA A 173 8.66 2.95 16.50
C ALA A 173 8.44 3.85 17.73
N GLU A 174 9.38 4.73 18.07
CA GLU A 174 9.22 5.72 19.14
C GLU A 174 8.30 6.88 18.76
N ASP A 175 8.12 7.13 17.47
CA ASP A 175 7.28 8.22 16.93
C ASP A 175 5.78 7.89 16.97
N PHE A 176 5.43 6.66 17.36
CA PHE A 176 4.07 6.15 17.32
C PHE A 176 3.57 5.66 18.67
N ILE A 177 2.25 5.75 18.85
CA ILE A 177 1.52 5.17 19.96
C ILE A 177 0.56 4.10 19.45
N VAL A 178 0.40 3.02 20.21
CA VAL A 178 -0.61 2.00 19.94
C VAL A 178 -1.99 2.57 20.27
N GLN A 179 -2.90 2.59 19.31
CA GLN A 179 -4.20 3.26 19.44
C GLN A 179 -4.97 2.82 20.70
N LYS A 180 -5.04 1.51 20.96
CA LYS A 180 -5.86 0.97 22.06
C LYS A 180 -5.26 1.22 23.44
N THR A 181 -3.95 1.06 23.59
CA THR A 181 -3.27 1.12 24.90
C THR A 181 -2.65 2.49 25.17
N LYS A 182 -2.54 3.34 24.13
CA LYS A 182 -1.84 4.62 24.13
C LYS A 182 -0.38 4.54 24.60
N LYS A 183 0.20 3.33 24.58
CA LYS A 183 1.62 3.10 24.88
C LYS A 183 2.46 3.39 23.64
N VAL A 184 3.68 3.89 23.86
CA VAL A 184 4.69 4.05 22.80
C VAL A 184 4.95 2.69 22.15
N LEU A 185 4.89 2.65 20.82
CA LEU A 185 4.99 1.42 20.04
C LEU A 185 6.32 0.70 20.29
N ALA A 186 7.45 1.42 20.37
CA ALA A 186 8.76 0.85 20.72
C ALA A 186 8.72 -0.02 21.99
N LYS A 187 8.03 0.43 23.03
CA LYS A 187 7.86 -0.33 24.29
C LYS A 187 6.94 -1.55 24.12
N SER A 188 5.95 -1.46 23.24
CA SER A 188 5.03 -2.56 22.95
C SER A 188 5.68 -3.69 22.16
N ILE A 189 6.64 -3.38 21.28
CA ILE A 189 7.31 -4.38 20.43
C ILE A 189 8.59 -4.94 21.04
N GLU A 190 9.19 -4.27 22.02
CA GLU A 190 10.41 -4.71 22.71
C GLU A 190 10.32 -6.15 23.23
N LYS A 191 9.20 -6.51 23.87
CA LYS A 191 8.95 -7.85 24.41
C LYS A 191 8.37 -8.84 23.40
N SER A 192 8.29 -8.48 22.12
CA SER A 192 7.69 -9.32 21.07
C SER A 192 6.26 -9.76 21.34
N GLN A 193 5.48 -8.92 22.00
CA GLN A 193 4.07 -9.19 22.31
C GLN A 193 3.10 -8.53 21.33
N TYR A 194 3.61 -7.66 20.44
CA TYR A 194 2.81 -6.88 19.51
C TYR A 194 3.29 -7.08 18.08
N HIS A 195 2.60 -7.94 17.34
CA HIS A 195 2.92 -8.29 15.96
C HIS A 195 2.05 -7.56 14.94
N PHE A 196 0.83 -7.18 15.34
CA PHE A 196 -0.11 -6.49 14.47
C PHE A 196 -1.03 -5.59 15.27
N GLY A 197 -1.41 -4.47 14.65
CA GLY A 197 -2.56 -3.70 15.09
C GLY A 197 -2.56 -2.29 14.51
N TYR A 198 -2.96 -1.32 15.31
CA TYR A 198 -3.26 0.04 14.86
C TYR A 198 -2.48 1.05 15.67
N ILE A 199 -1.83 1.96 14.97
CA ILE A 199 -0.93 2.96 15.53
C ILE A 199 -1.30 4.35 15.04
N GLU A 200 -1.01 5.34 15.87
CA GLU A 200 -1.19 6.76 15.57
C GLU A 200 0.15 7.45 15.80
N ARG A 201 0.44 8.52 15.04
CA ARG A 201 1.60 9.35 15.34
C ARG A 201 1.40 10.07 16.67
N LYS A 202 2.47 10.21 17.44
CA LYS A 202 2.47 10.91 18.72
C LYS A 202 2.31 12.41 18.57
#